data_AF-A0A261A2T0-F1
#
_entry.id   AF-A0A261A2T0-F1
#
_cell.length_a   1.000
_cell.length_b   1.000
_cell.length_c   1.000
_cell.angle_alpha   90.00
_cell.angle_beta   90.00
_cell.angle_gamma   90.00
#
_symmetry.space_group_name_H-M   'P 1'
#
loop_
_entity.id
_entity.type
_entity.pdbx_description
1 polymer ?
#
loop_
_entity_poly.entity_id
_entity_poly.type
_entity_poly.pdbx_seq_one_letter_code
_entity_poly.pdbx_strand_id
1 'polypeptide(L)'
;MNFFVYPYVIQKQILNFMSDQDLFIISLCSNNMRKSVTFNQWSRFRKIKYVTYGVNNHSIYVSLDSFLHPFLCLREKLDNEVNVKRAKHWDDYFKSNRIQKRVEIYSEEAVGRLKKNSRLYQAETLLFTGSKLLITDILVYFKGHQAFLQTPECNISDISSFLTRWMSHNCCKNLNLLILNLLESSIDPKEVMKLVDIKKLDSSTKTPVYLYNNISYNQADKVPVELPIRTYVVRDCDQIVASVHIEEKKMVLGVWNMTEKQFID
;
A
#
# COMPACT_ATOMS: atom_id res chain seq x y z
N MET A 1 16.14 -12.91 -29.51
CA MET A 1 16.70 -11.63 -30.00
C MET A 1 18.21 -11.75 -30.03
N ASN A 2 18.86 -11.56 -31.20
CA ASN A 2 20.30 -11.72 -31.39
C ASN A 2 21.10 -10.47 -30.98
N PHE A 3 20.82 -9.90 -29.81
CA PHE A 3 21.47 -8.67 -29.33
C PHE A 3 22.98 -8.84 -29.08
N PHE A 4 23.39 -10.00 -28.56
CA PHE A 4 24.79 -10.28 -28.21
C PHE A 4 25.67 -10.61 -29.41
N VAL A 5 25.10 -10.71 -30.62
CA VAL A 5 25.87 -10.91 -31.86
C VAL A 5 26.56 -9.61 -32.30
N TYR A 6 26.05 -8.46 -31.87
CA TYR A 6 26.64 -7.16 -32.21
C TYR A 6 27.89 -6.86 -31.38
N PRO A 7 28.89 -6.14 -31.93
CA PRO A 7 30.00 -5.62 -31.14
C PRO A 7 29.53 -4.73 -29.98
N TYR A 8 30.30 -4.68 -28.89
CA TYR A 8 29.93 -3.95 -27.67
C TYR A 8 29.55 -2.48 -27.92
N VAL A 9 30.26 -1.79 -28.83
CA VAL A 9 29.97 -0.38 -29.17
C VAL A 9 28.55 -0.22 -29.72
N ILE A 10 28.14 -1.15 -30.58
CA ILE A 10 26.81 -1.17 -31.19
C ILE A 10 25.74 -1.54 -30.15
N GLN A 11 26.01 -2.53 -29.29
CA GLN A 11 25.13 -2.87 -28.17
C GLN A 11 24.85 -1.65 -27.27
N LYS A 12 25.91 -0.91 -26.90
CA LYS A 12 25.78 0.29 -26.06
C LYS A 12 24.98 1.40 -26.76
N GLN A 13 25.19 1.63 -28.05
CA GLN A 13 24.41 2.59 -28.83
C GLN A 13 22.93 2.21 -28.88
N ILE A 14 22.61 0.93 -29.17
CA ILE A 14 21.23 0.43 -29.18
C ILE A 14 20.55 0.71 -27.83
N LEU A 15 21.21 0.37 -26.71
CA LEU A 15 20.67 0.61 -25.37
C LEU A 15 20.49 2.11 -25.06
N ASN A 16 21.34 2.98 -25.59
CA ASN A 16 21.21 4.42 -25.38
C ASN A 16 19.98 5.01 -26.08
N PHE A 17 19.58 4.47 -27.23
CA PHE A 17 18.39 4.91 -27.98
C PHE A 17 17.06 4.39 -27.39
N MET A 18 17.12 3.38 -26.52
CA MET A 18 15.93 2.81 -25.90
C MET A 18 15.39 3.69 -24.76
N SER A 19 14.07 3.74 -24.63
CA SER A 19 13.43 4.38 -23.46
C SER A 19 13.72 3.59 -22.19
N ASP A 20 13.51 4.18 -21.02
CA ASP A 20 13.68 3.45 -19.76
C ASP A 20 12.76 2.22 -19.68
N GLN A 21 11.55 2.32 -20.29
CA GLN A 21 10.57 1.22 -20.38
C GLN A 21 11.11 0.07 -21.21
N ASP A 22 11.60 0.37 -22.40
CA ASP A 22 12.15 -0.64 -23.32
C ASP A 22 13.35 -1.33 -22.67
N LEU A 23 14.27 -0.56 -22.08
CA LEU A 23 15.44 -1.08 -21.38
C LEU A 23 15.06 -2.03 -20.24
N PHE A 24 14.04 -1.67 -19.47
CA PHE A 24 13.55 -2.54 -18.40
C PHE A 24 12.93 -3.82 -18.96
N ILE A 25 12.04 -3.72 -19.95
CA ILE A 25 11.38 -4.89 -20.56
C ILE A 25 12.42 -5.85 -21.12
N ILE A 26 13.41 -5.36 -21.88
CA ILE A 26 14.45 -6.25 -22.42
C ILE A 26 15.31 -6.86 -21.31
N SER A 27 15.54 -6.15 -20.19
CA SER A 27 16.29 -6.68 -19.03
C SER A 27 15.61 -7.89 -18.39
N LEU A 28 14.29 -8.05 -18.57
CA LEU A 28 13.53 -9.19 -18.09
C LEU A 28 13.67 -10.42 -19.02
N CYS A 29 14.03 -10.22 -20.29
CA CYS A 29 14.08 -11.30 -21.28
C CYS A 29 15.19 -12.34 -21.04
N SER A 30 16.29 -11.97 -20.35
CA SER A 30 17.33 -12.94 -19.96
C SER A 30 18.28 -12.38 -18.90
N ASN A 31 18.95 -13.27 -18.17
CA ASN A 31 20.00 -12.88 -17.20
C ASN A 31 21.16 -12.13 -17.87
N ASN A 32 21.54 -12.51 -19.09
CA ASN A 32 22.61 -11.83 -19.83
C ASN A 32 22.18 -10.42 -20.23
N MET A 33 20.95 -10.26 -20.71
CA MET A 33 20.41 -8.94 -21.05
C MET A 33 20.31 -8.05 -19.81
N ARG A 34 19.83 -8.59 -18.69
CA ARG A 34 19.82 -7.88 -17.41
C ARG A 34 21.19 -7.33 -17.07
N LYS A 35 22.23 -8.19 -17.08
CA LYS A 35 23.61 -7.76 -16.80
C LYS A 35 24.08 -6.66 -17.75
N SER A 36 23.83 -6.79 -19.06
CA SER A 36 24.25 -5.80 -20.05
C SER A 36 23.54 -4.46 -19.87
N VAL A 37 22.22 -4.48 -19.68
CA VAL A 37 21.39 -3.31 -19.40
C VAL A 37 21.82 -2.63 -18.10
N THR A 38 21.97 -3.40 -17.02
CA THR A 38 22.42 -2.90 -15.72
C THR A 38 23.81 -2.27 -15.82
N PHE A 39 24.77 -2.90 -16.51
CA PHE A 39 26.13 -2.37 -16.66
C PHE A 39 26.17 -1.08 -17.47
N ASN A 40 25.48 -1.03 -18.62
CA ASN A 40 25.55 0.10 -19.54
C ASN A 40 24.68 1.28 -19.10
N GLN A 41 23.54 1.01 -18.48
CA GLN A 41 22.50 2.00 -18.18
C GLN A 41 22.32 2.20 -16.67
N TRP A 42 23.31 1.76 -15.85
CA TRP A 42 23.28 1.87 -14.39
C TRP A 42 22.94 3.28 -13.92
N SER A 43 23.53 4.30 -14.55
CA SER A 43 23.31 5.70 -14.19
C SER A 43 21.86 6.17 -14.41
N ARG A 44 21.13 5.56 -15.36
CA ARG A 44 19.69 5.79 -15.59
C ARG A 44 18.87 5.05 -14.54
N PHE A 45 19.11 3.75 -14.37
CA PHE A 45 18.37 2.94 -13.40
C PHE A 45 18.58 3.35 -11.94
N ARG A 46 19.78 3.80 -11.57
CA ARG A 46 20.05 4.31 -10.23
C ARG A 46 19.24 5.56 -9.90
N LYS A 47 18.81 6.32 -10.92
CA LYS A 47 17.90 7.46 -10.73
C LYS A 47 16.46 7.02 -10.62
N ILE A 48 16.08 5.83 -11.09
CA ILE A 48 14.71 5.32 -11.04
C ILE A 48 14.42 4.81 -9.63
N LYS A 49 13.55 5.54 -8.91
CA LYS A 49 13.12 5.19 -7.55
C LYS A 49 11.85 4.33 -7.54
N TYR A 50 11.07 4.38 -8.62
CA TYR A 50 9.77 3.76 -8.75
C TYR A 50 9.66 3.00 -10.08
N VAL A 51 9.05 1.83 -10.04
CA VAL A 51 8.57 1.09 -11.21
C VAL A 51 7.06 1.02 -11.13
N THR A 52 6.38 1.80 -11.97
CA THR A 52 4.94 1.73 -12.18
C THR A 52 4.64 0.63 -13.21
N TYR A 53 3.62 -0.17 -12.98
CA TYR A 53 3.00 -1.09 -13.94
C TYR A 53 1.57 -0.58 -14.17
N GLY A 54 1.33 0.10 -15.28
CA GLY A 54 0.02 0.66 -15.62
C GLY A 54 -0.68 -0.20 -16.67
N VAL A 55 -1.83 -0.78 -16.36
CA VAL A 55 -2.67 -1.45 -17.36
C VAL A 55 -4.00 -0.73 -17.38
N ASN A 56 -4.27 0.20 -18.31
CA ASN A 56 -5.51 0.97 -18.53
C ASN A 56 -6.46 1.18 -17.31
N ASN A 57 -6.61 2.44 -16.86
CA ASN A 57 -7.30 2.88 -15.62
C ASN A 57 -6.83 2.21 -14.32
N HIS A 58 -5.92 1.23 -14.41
CA HIS A 58 -5.43 0.45 -13.29
C HIS A 58 -3.92 0.54 -13.24
N SER A 59 -3.39 1.21 -12.23
CA SER A 59 -1.94 1.40 -12.08
C SER A 59 -1.47 0.71 -10.82
N ILE A 60 -0.34 0.02 -10.89
CA ILE A 60 0.38 -0.52 -9.74
C ILE A 60 1.69 0.27 -9.67
N TYR A 61 1.97 0.97 -8.58
CA TYR A 61 3.23 1.67 -8.39
C TYR A 61 4.07 0.91 -7.38
N VAL A 62 5.27 0.49 -7.78
CA VAL A 62 6.18 -0.28 -6.93
C VAL A 62 7.43 0.55 -6.70
N SER A 63 7.67 0.97 -5.46
CA SER A 63 8.84 1.76 -5.09
C SER A 63 9.95 0.87 -4.53
N LEU A 64 11.18 1.10 -4.99
CA LEU A 64 12.38 0.45 -4.46
C LEU A 64 13.05 1.31 -3.37
N ASP A 65 12.84 2.63 -3.34
CA ASP A 65 13.25 3.50 -2.22
C ASP A 65 12.50 4.85 -2.19
N SER A 66 12.43 5.44 -0.98
CA SER A 66 11.50 6.51 -0.57
C SER A 66 11.68 7.90 -1.23
N PHE A 67 10.52 8.53 -1.45
CA PHE A 67 10.15 9.92 -1.82
C PHE A 67 10.78 10.62 -3.05
N LEU A 68 9.84 11.03 -3.93
CA LEU A 68 9.85 12.00 -5.05
C LEU A 68 10.80 11.75 -6.23
N HIS A 69 10.16 11.51 -7.39
CA HIS A 69 10.61 11.49 -8.82
C HIS A 69 11.93 10.77 -9.17
N PRO A 70 12.09 10.05 -10.31
CA PRO A 70 11.21 9.72 -11.44
C PRO A 70 10.69 8.26 -11.39
N PHE A 71 9.65 7.95 -12.18
CA PHE A 71 9.00 6.63 -12.23
C PHE A 71 9.15 5.98 -13.60
N LEU A 72 9.36 4.67 -13.61
CA LEU A 72 9.37 3.83 -14.80
C LEU A 72 7.98 3.24 -15.00
N CYS A 73 7.18 3.73 -15.96
CA CYS A 73 5.84 3.22 -16.21
C CYS A 73 5.82 2.11 -17.26
N LEU A 74 5.56 0.87 -16.86
CA LEU A 74 5.37 -0.27 -17.73
C LEU A 74 3.91 -0.33 -18.10
N ARG A 75 3.57 0.17 -19.29
CA ARG A 75 2.23 0.01 -19.83
C ARG A 75 2.10 -1.33 -20.55
N GLU A 76 1.27 -2.22 -20.02
CA GLU A 76 0.85 -3.40 -20.79
C GLU A 76 -0.24 -2.93 -21.78
N LYS A 77 0.11 -2.88 -23.07
CA LYS A 77 -0.90 -2.83 -24.15
C LYS A 77 -1.52 -4.22 -24.22
N LEU A 78 -2.69 -4.41 -23.65
CA LEU A 78 -3.50 -5.61 -23.88
C LEU A 78 -4.38 -5.34 -25.11
N ASP A 79 -4.17 -6.13 -26.15
CA ASP A 79 -5.04 -6.20 -27.32
C ASP A 79 -6.46 -6.59 -26.87
N ASN A 80 -7.41 -5.69 -27.14
CA ASN A 80 -8.85 -5.81 -27.42
C ASN A 80 -9.68 -7.06 -27.01
N GLU A 81 -9.34 -7.81 -25.96
CA GLU A 81 -10.27 -8.78 -25.38
C GLU A 81 -10.46 -8.52 -23.88
N VAL A 82 -11.73 -8.58 -23.47
CA VAL A 82 -12.28 -8.32 -22.13
C VAL A 82 -11.62 -9.23 -21.07
N ASN A 83 -10.41 -8.88 -20.66
CA ASN A 83 -9.68 -9.60 -19.62
C ASN A 83 -10.02 -8.99 -18.26
N VAL A 84 -11.03 -9.58 -17.60
CA VAL A 84 -11.33 -9.36 -16.18
C VAL A 84 -10.04 -9.59 -15.38
N LYS A 85 -9.43 -8.51 -14.87
CA LYS A 85 -8.13 -8.55 -14.20
C LYS A 85 -8.29 -9.20 -12.83
N ARG A 86 -7.78 -10.43 -12.70
CA ARG A 86 -7.89 -11.22 -11.48
C ARG A 86 -6.76 -10.87 -10.52
N ALA A 87 -7.09 -10.71 -9.24
CA ALA A 87 -6.12 -10.53 -8.15
C ALA A 87 -4.98 -11.58 -8.18
N LYS A 88 -5.23 -12.77 -8.73
CA LYS A 88 -4.23 -13.83 -8.94
C LYS A 88 -2.98 -13.37 -9.70
N HIS A 89 -3.08 -12.48 -10.68
CA HIS A 89 -1.90 -12.02 -11.44
C HIS A 89 -0.94 -11.20 -10.58
N TRP A 90 -1.46 -10.49 -9.58
CA TRP A 90 -0.62 -9.76 -8.64
C TRP A 90 0.21 -10.71 -7.77
N ASP A 91 -0.36 -11.84 -7.34
CA ASP A 91 0.39 -12.84 -6.56
C ASP A 91 1.59 -13.40 -7.32
N ASP A 92 1.45 -13.67 -8.62
CA ASP A 92 2.54 -14.19 -9.44
C ASP A 92 3.68 -13.17 -9.59
N TYR A 93 3.33 -11.88 -9.74
CA TYR A 93 4.28 -10.77 -9.70
C TYR A 93 4.98 -10.69 -8.33
N PHE A 94 4.23 -10.63 -7.24
CA PHE A 94 4.78 -10.47 -5.90
C PHE A 94 5.65 -11.67 -5.50
N LYS A 95 5.28 -12.90 -5.89
CA LYS A 95 6.08 -14.11 -5.67
C LYS A 95 7.46 -14.04 -6.33
N SER A 96 7.54 -13.41 -7.51
CA SER A 96 8.76 -13.36 -8.32
C SER A 96 9.70 -12.20 -7.94
N ASN A 97 9.24 -11.28 -7.09
CA ASN A 97 9.97 -10.07 -6.69
C ASN A 97 10.32 -10.07 -5.20
N ARG A 98 11.32 -9.26 -4.81
CA ARG A 98 11.64 -9.00 -3.40
C ARG A 98 10.47 -8.25 -2.74
N ILE A 99 10.35 -8.37 -1.42
CA ILE A 99 9.39 -7.59 -0.64
C ILE A 99 9.68 -6.11 -0.89
N GLN A 100 8.65 -5.36 -1.30
CA GLN A 100 8.81 -3.98 -1.69
C GLN A 100 8.53 -3.06 -0.52
N LYS A 101 9.29 -1.97 -0.42
CA LYS A 101 9.12 -0.98 0.64
C LYS A 101 7.74 -0.33 0.54
N ARG A 102 7.38 0.13 -0.66
CA ARG A 102 6.07 0.73 -0.92
C ARG A 102 5.43 0.13 -2.16
N VAL A 103 4.16 -0.23 -2.01
CA VAL A 103 3.31 -0.72 -3.10
C VAL A 103 2.07 0.16 -3.17
N GLU A 104 1.69 0.55 -4.36
CA GLU A 104 0.44 1.23 -4.64
C GLU A 104 -0.32 0.43 -5.69
N ILE A 105 -1.62 0.21 -5.51
CA ILE A 105 -2.47 -0.46 -6.47
C ILE A 105 -3.78 0.29 -6.57
N TYR A 106 -4.21 0.57 -7.79
CA TYR A 106 -5.48 1.23 -8.07
C TYR A 106 -6.26 0.31 -8.98
N SER A 107 -7.23 -0.42 -8.42
CA SER A 107 -8.14 -1.29 -9.16
C SER A 107 -9.42 -1.63 -8.41
N GLU A 108 -10.42 -0.77 -8.60
CA GLU A 108 -11.80 -0.98 -8.16
C GLU A 108 -12.44 -2.18 -8.87
N GLU A 109 -12.14 -2.38 -10.15
CA GLU A 109 -12.67 -3.49 -10.96
C GLU A 109 -11.93 -4.83 -10.75
N ALA A 110 -10.91 -4.89 -9.88
CA ALA A 110 -10.17 -6.12 -9.65
C ALA A 110 -11.07 -7.19 -9.01
N VAL A 111 -11.14 -8.35 -9.67
CA VAL A 111 -11.97 -9.49 -9.23
C VAL A 111 -11.12 -10.57 -8.57
N GLY A 112 -11.67 -11.21 -7.55
CA GLY A 112 -11.07 -12.36 -6.87
C GLY A 112 -10.35 -11.99 -5.58
N ARG A 113 -9.52 -12.92 -5.08
CA ARG A 113 -8.77 -12.80 -3.83
C ARG A 113 -7.28 -13.05 -4.06
N LEU A 114 -6.47 -12.47 -3.19
CA LEU A 114 -5.06 -12.80 -3.08
C LEU A 114 -4.86 -14.01 -2.17
N LYS A 115 -3.78 -14.74 -2.37
CA LYS A 115 -3.38 -15.81 -1.45
C LYS A 115 -3.05 -15.22 -0.09
N LYS A 116 -3.43 -15.91 0.99
CA LYS A 116 -3.15 -15.49 2.38
C LYS A 116 -1.67 -15.22 2.66
N ASN A 117 -0.76 -15.87 1.91
CA ASN A 117 0.69 -15.70 2.00
C ASN A 117 1.27 -14.79 0.91
N SER A 118 0.44 -13.95 0.27
CA SER A 118 0.90 -12.97 -0.70
C SER A 118 2.00 -12.09 -0.12
N ARG A 119 3.02 -11.79 -0.93
CA ARG A 119 4.07 -10.84 -0.53
C ARG A 119 3.59 -9.39 -0.57
N LEU A 120 2.43 -9.09 -1.17
CA LEU A 120 1.77 -7.78 -1.06
C LEU A 120 1.64 -7.36 0.41
N TYR A 121 1.17 -8.28 1.25
CA TYR A 121 0.91 -8.03 2.66
C TYR A 121 2.17 -7.70 3.48
N GLN A 122 3.35 -7.89 2.91
CA GLN A 122 4.63 -7.67 3.58
C GLN A 122 5.26 -6.32 3.21
N ALA A 123 4.61 -5.55 2.33
CA ALA A 123 5.08 -4.20 2.01
C ALA A 123 5.07 -3.31 3.25
N GLU A 124 6.08 -2.45 3.42
CA GLU A 124 6.17 -1.52 4.56
C GLU A 124 5.02 -0.51 4.53
N THR A 125 4.75 0.05 3.35
CA THR A 125 3.66 0.98 3.06
C THR A 125 2.82 0.47 1.89
N LEU A 126 1.51 0.37 2.08
CA LEU A 126 0.56 -0.04 1.05
C LEU A 126 -0.45 1.08 0.78
N LEU A 127 -0.55 1.52 -0.46
CA LEU A 127 -1.67 2.34 -0.94
C LEU A 127 -2.54 1.44 -1.82
N PHE A 128 -3.81 1.28 -1.51
CA PHE A 128 -4.63 0.31 -2.22
C PHE A 128 -6.05 0.84 -2.40
N THR A 129 -6.44 1.08 -3.64
CA THR A 129 -7.82 1.31 -4.04
C THR A 129 -8.34 0.05 -4.70
N GLY A 130 -9.39 -0.56 -4.15
CA GLY A 130 -9.97 -1.74 -4.76
C GLY A 130 -11.23 -2.26 -4.11
N SER A 131 -11.66 -3.44 -4.53
CA SER A 131 -12.92 -4.04 -4.06
C SER A 131 -12.89 -4.40 -2.58
N LYS A 132 -14.07 -4.39 -1.95
CA LYS A 132 -14.30 -4.78 -0.55
C LYS A 132 -13.66 -6.12 -0.17
N LEU A 133 -13.70 -7.10 -1.06
CA LEU A 133 -13.11 -8.42 -0.83
C LEU A 133 -11.59 -8.34 -0.62
N LEU A 134 -10.89 -7.54 -1.43
CA LEU A 134 -9.44 -7.38 -1.33
C LEU A 134 -9.06 -6.54 -0.11
N ILE A 135 -9.85 -5.51 0.19
CA ILE A 135 -9.67 -4.64 1.35
C ILE A 135 -9.81 -5.44 2.64
N THR A 136 -10.85 -6.28 2.75
CA THR A 136 -11.05 -7.13 3.93
C THR A 136 -9.94 -8.18 4.07
N ASP A 137 -9.42 -8.74 2.97
CA ASP A 137 -8.24 -9.61 3.02
C ASP A 137 -6.99 -8.81 3.50
N ILE A 138 -6.78 -7.58 3.04
CA ILE A 138 -5.68 -6.70 3.51
C ILE A 138 -5.82 -6.43 5.02
N LEU A 139 -7.02 -6.10 5.52
CA LEU A 139 -7.27 -5.85 6.95
C LEU A 139 -7.01 -7.08 7.84
N VAL A 140 -6.95 -8.29 7.26
CA VAL A 140 -6.64 -9.53 7.97
C VAL A 140 -5.15 -9.87 7.87
N TYR A 141 -4.57 -9.80 6.67
CA TYR A 141 -3.26 -10.42 6.40
C TYR A 141 -2.10 -9.43 6.35
N PHE A 142 -2.35 -8.11 6.32
CA PHE A 142 -1.29 -7.10 6.24
C PHE A 142 -0.33 -7.15 7.43
N LYS A 143 0.96 -7.01 7.16
CA LYS A 143 2.09 -7.11 8.10
C LYS A 143 3.02 -5.90 8.06
N GLY A 144 2.73 -4.92 7.21
CA GLY A 144 3.47 -3.67 7.12
C GLY A 144 3.12 -2.68 8.22
N HIS A 145 3.64 -1.47 8.07
CA HIS A 145 3.51 -0.39 9.05
C HIS A 145 2.42 0.62 8.66
N GLN A 146 2.21 0.85 7.36
CA GLN A 146 1.27 1.87 6.89
C GLN A 146 0.37 1.34 5.79
N ALA A 147 -0.94 1.54 5.93
CA ALA A 147 -1.92 1.19 4.93
C ALA A 147 -2.87 2.38 4.66
N PHE A 148 -2.97 2.77 3.40
CA PHE A 148 -3.90 3.78 2.90
C PHE A 148 -4.85 3.09 1.93
N LEU A 149 -6.06 2.85 2.37
CA LEU A 149 -7.03 2.01 1.70
C LEU A 149 -8.20 2.85 1.20
N GLN A 150 -8.68 2.53 0.01
CA GLN A 150 -9.91 3.06 -0.55
C GLN A 150 -10.76 1.94 -1.12
N THR A 151 -12.06 2.01 -0.88
CA THR A 151 -13.03 1.02 -1.36
C THR A 151 -14.34 1.70 -1.70
N PRO A 152 -15.08 1.23 -2.73
CA PRO A 152 -16.44 1.71 -3.00
C PRO A 152 -17.34 1.51 -1.78
N GLU A 153 -17.24 0.33 -1.17
CA GLU A 153 -18.06 -0.08 -0.03
C GLU A 153 -17.26 -0.75 1.09
N CYS A 154 -17.71 -0.53 2.33
CA CYS A 154 -17.27 -1.24 3.53
C CYS A 154 -18.39 -1.19 4.57
N ASN A 155 -18.63 -2.29 5.30
CA ASN A 155 -19.71 -2.34 6.27
C ASN A 155 -19.18 -2.18 7.70
N ILE A 156 -20.08 -1.85 8.61
CA ILE A 156 -19.81 -1.73 10.05
C ILE A 156 -19.18 -3.01 10.61
N SER A 157 -19.62 -4.19 10.15
CA SER A 157 -19.07 -5.48 10.58
C SER A 157 -17.62 -5.70 10.15
N ASP A 158 -17.19 -5.14 9.02
CA ASP A 158 -15.81 -5.27 8.53
C ASP A 158 -14.86 -4.46 9.42
N ILE A 159 -15.29 -3.25 9.80
CA ILE A 159 -14.56 -2.33 10.67
C ILE A 159 -14.50 -2.87 12.10
N SER A 160 -15.64 -3.28 12.67
CA SER A 160 -15.67 -3.83 14.03
C SER A 160 -14.86 -5.11 14.13
N SER A 161 -14.97 -6.01 13.14
CA SER A 161 -14.15 -7.23 13.09
C SER A 161 -12.66 -6.93 12.98
N PHE A 162 -12.27 -5.90 12.22
CA PHE A 162 -10.88 -5.46 12.16
C PHE A 162 -10.38 -4.97 13.53
N LEU A 163 -11.12 -4.05 14.18
CA LEU A 163 -10.75 -3.50 15.49
C LEU A 163 -10.62 -4.59 16.55
N THR A 164 -11.60 -5.49 16.66
CA THR A 164 -11.58 -6.60 17.61
C THR A 164 -10.39 -7.55 17.37
N ARG A 165 -10.06 -7.84 16.10
CA ARG A 165 -8.88 -8.66 15.76
C ARG A 165 -7.58 -7.95 16.07
N TRP A 166 -7.51 -6.63 15.86
CA TRP A 166 -6.32 -5.86 16.19
C TRP A 166 -6.10 -5.80 17.71
N MET A 167 -7.16 -5.52 18.48
CA MET A 167 -7.13 -5.50 19.96
C MET A 167 -6.72 -6.84 20.56
N SER A 168 -7.18 -7.95 19.98
CA SER A 168 -6.79 -9.31 20.39
C SER A 168 -5.45 -9.79 19.78
N HIS A 169 -4.69 -8.89 19.13
CA HIS A 169 -3.39 -9.18 18.53
C HIS A 169 -3.41 -10.29 17.46
N ASN A 170 -4.53 -10.43 16.76
CA ASN A 170 -4.77 -11.46 15.74
C ASN A 170 -4.56 -10.97 14.29
N CYS A 171 -4.42 -9.67 14.04
CA CYS A 171 -4.06 -9.12 12.73
C CYS A 171 -3.15 -7.88 12.84
N CYS A 172 -2.53 -7.48 11.72
CA CYS A 172 -1.88 -6.17 11.54
C CYS A 172 -0.96 -5.73 12.69
N LYS A 173 -0.12 -6.64 13.18
CA LYS A 173 0.65 -6.46 14.43
C LYS A 173 1.63 -5.29 14.42
N ASN A 174 2.26 -5.04 13.27
CA ASN A 174 3.27 -4.01 13.05
C ASN A 174 2.69 -2.69 12.56
N LEU A 175 1.36 -2.59 12.47
CA LEU A 175 0.68 -1.43 11.92
C LEU A 175 0.90 -0.22 12.84
N ASN A 176 1.36 0.87 12.25
CA ASN A 176 1.45 2.18 12.89
C ASN A 176 0.30 3.09 12.41
N LEU A 177 -0.09 2.99 11.14
CA LEU A 177 -1.16 3.80 10.58
C LEU A 177 -2.02 3.00 9.60
N LEU A 178 -3.33 3.06 9.81
CA LEU A 178 -4.33 2.68 8.81
C LEU A 178 -5.25 3.87 8.55
N ILE A 179 -5.45 4.17 7.26
CA ILE A 179 -6.51 5.05 6.80
C ILE A 179 -7.36 4.24 5.83
N LEU A 180 -8.66 4.17 6.08
CA LEU A 180 -9.63 3.54 5.21
C LEU A 180 -10.67 4.58 4.81
N ASN A 181 -10.76 4.88 3.52
CA ASN A 181 -11.78 5.77 2.97
C ASN A 181 -12.83 4.96 2.19
N LEU A 182 -14.09 5.33 2.38
CA LEU A 182 -15.24 4.76 1.70
C LEU A 182 -15.70 5.78 0.65
N LEU A 183 -15.74 5.37 -0.62
CA LEU A 183 -16.05 6.29 -1.72
C LEU A 183 -17.56 6.49 -1.85
N GLU A 184 -18.30 5.39 -1.92
CA GLU A 184 -19.73 5.40 -2.24
C GLU A 184 -20.59 5.18 -0.99
N SER A 185 -20.26 4.17 -0.17
CA SER A 185 -21.02 3.85 1.04
C SER A 185 -20.71 4.78 2.22
N SER A 186 -21.58 4.77 3.23
CA SER A 186 -21.34 5.36 4.54
C SER A 186 -21.58 4.38 5.69
N ILE A 187 -21.00 4.67 6.84
CA ILE A 187 -21.14 3.93 8.10
C ILE A 187 -21.63 4.87 9.20
N ASP A 188 -22.41 4.37 10.17
CA ASP A 188 -22.71 5.14 11.39
C ASP A 188 -21.60 4.91 12.43
N PRO A 189 -20.80 5.94 12.79
CA PRO A 189 -19.76 5.80 13.81
C PRO A 189 -20.32 5.34 15.17
N LYS A 190 -21.56 5.72 15.51
CA LYS A 190 -22.19 5.35 16.78
C LYS A 190 -22.47 3.85 16.85
N GLU A 191 -22.79 3.21 15.73
CA GLU A 191 -22.99 1.77 15.70
C GLU A 191 -21.68 1.00 15.86
N VAL A 192 -20.58 1.49 15.26
CA VAL A 192 -19.25 0.90 15.48
C VAL A 192 -18.85 0.99 16.96
N MET A 193 -19.06 2.16 17.58
CA MET A 193 -18.74 2.39 19.00
C MET A 193 -19.58 1.54 19.97
N LYS A 194 -20.74 1.02 19.55
CA LYS A 194 -21.53 0.07 20.36
C LYS A 194 -21.01 -1.36 20.27
N LEU A 195 -20.38 -1.71 19.15
CA LEU A 195 -19.91 -3.07 18.88
C LEU A 195 -18.48 -3.32 19.36
N VAL A 196 -17.69 -2.26 19.52
CA VAL A 196 -16.29 -2.30 19.93
C VAL A 196 -16.13 -1.39 21.14
N ASP A 197 -15.39 -1.84 22.15
CA ASP A 197 -15.07 -1.05 23.35
C ASP A 197 -14.06 0.06 23.02
N ILE A 198 -14.54 1.11 22.36
CA ILE A 198 -13.78 2.31 22.04
C ILE A 198 -13.86 3.25 23.24
N LYS A 199 -12.73 3.44 23.91
CA LYS A 199 -12.61 4.33 25.05
C LYS A 199 -12.53 5.78 24.59
N LYS A 200 -12.98 6.69 25.44
CA LYS A 200 -12.93 8.14 25.21
C LYS A 200 -12.16 8.80 26.33
N LEU A 201 -11.20 9.64 25.98
CA LEU A 201 -10.46 10.47 26.92
C LEU A 201 -11.37 11.52 27.57
N ASP A 202 -11.13 11.77 28.86
CA ASP A 202 -11.85 12.77 29.63
C ASP A 202 -11.64 14.17 29.07
N SER A 203 -12.63 15.04 29.26
CA SER A 203 -12.61 16.39 28.69
C SER A 203 -11.40 17.22 29.16
N SER A 204 -10.93 16.97 30.39
CA SER A 204 -9.81 17.63 31.06
C SER A 204 -8.42 17.19 30.58
N THR A 205 -8.30 16.03 29.94
CA THR A 205 -7.01 15.53 29.43
C THR A 205 -6.55 16.31 28.20
N LYS A 206 -5.24 16.46 28.01
CA LYS A 206 -4.69 17.08 26.80
C LYS A 206 -5.03 16.21 25.60
N THR A 207 -5.57 16.81 24.53
CA THR A 207 -5.89 16.06 23.31
C THR A 207 -4.61 15.55 22.65
N PRO A 208 -4.45 14.23 22.47
CA PRO A 208 -3.32 13.70 21.74
C PRO A 208 -3.50 13.99 20.25
N VAL A 209 -2.40 14.40 19.61
CA VAL A 209 -2.36 14.76 18.19
C VAL A 209 -1.52 13.73 17.48
N TYR A 210 -2.18 12.84 16.75
CA TYR A 210 -1.47 11.85 15.94
C TYR A 210 -0.93 12.53 14.68
N LEU A 211 0.38 12.46 14.47
CA LEU A 211 1.05 13.03 13.31
C LEU A 211 1.29 11.96 12.27
N TYR A 212 0.90 12.22 11.02
CA TYR A 212 1.24 11.35 9.91
C TYR A 212 1.48 12.15 8.64
N ASN A 213 2.34 11.62 7.78
CA ASN A 213 2.51 12.18 6.45
C ASN A 213 1.31 11.75 5.61
N ASN A 214 0.55 12.72 5.12
CA ASN A 214 -0.50 12.44 4.15
C ASN A 214 0.17 12.07 2.83
N ILE A 215 0.12 10.78 2.52
CA ILE A 215 0.58 10.24 1.25
C ILE A 215 -0.65 10.10 0.38
N SER A 216 -1.36 11.21 0.16
CA SER A 216 -2.49 11.22 -0.77
C SER A 216 -1.98 11.15 -2.20
N TYR A 217 -2.83 10.60 -3.07
CA TYR A 217 -2.53 10.40 -4.46
C TYR A 217 -2.12 11.72 -5.13
N ASN A 218 -0.85 11.78 -5.54
CA ASN A 218 -0.17 12.90 -6.20
C ASN A 218 0.31 14.07 -5.32
N GLN A 219 0.08 14.06 -4.00
CA GLN A 219 0.62 15.09 -3.09
C GLN A 219 1.16 14.41 -1.84
N ALA A 220 2.49 14.30 -1.76
CA ALA A 220 3.15 14.16 -0.47
C ALA A 220 3.16 15.55 0.15
N ASP A 221 2.26 15.80 1.10
CA ASP A 221 2.30 17.03 1.86
C ASP A 221 3.67 17.11 2.57
N LYS A 222 4.38 18.23 2.41
CA LYS A 222 5.67 18.45 3.08
C LYS A 222 5.52 18.57 4.61
N VAL A 223 4.29 18.74 5.08
CA VAL A 223 3.94 18.94 6.49
C VAL A 223 3.11 17.75 6.95
N PRO A 224 3.44 17.12 8.10
CA PRO A 224 2.59 16.11 8.71
C PRO A 224 1.19 16.65 8.98
N VAL A 225 0.17 15.84 8.71
CA VAL A 225 -1.20 16.14 9.08
C VAL A 225 -1.39 15.83 10.55
N GLU A 226 -1.95 16.81 11.26
CA GLU A 226 -2.32 16.71 12.67
C GLU A 226 -3.73 16.13 12.79
N LEU A 227 -3.88 15.04 13.54
CA LEU A 227 -5.20 14.48 13.89
C LEU A 227 -5.40 14.50 15.40
N PRO A 228 -6.13 15.49 15.93
CA PRO A 228 -6.55 15.50 17.33
C PRO A 228 -7.63 14.43 17.54
N ILE A 229 -7.28 13.29 18.13
CA ILE A 229 -8.20 12.16 18.31
C ILE A 229 -8.32 11.84 19.81
N ARG A 230 -9.54 11.92 20.35
CA ARG A 230 -9.81 11.64 21.77
C ARG A 230 -10.38 10.24 22.04
N THR A 231 -10.61 9.46 21.00
CA THR A 231 -11.10 8.08 21.09
C THR A 231 -9.97 7.11 20.79
N TYR A 232 -9.91 6.02 21.54
CA TYR A 232 -8.81 5.06 21.44
C TYR A 232 -9.24 3.65 21.82
N VAL A 233 -8.44 2.67 21.40
CA VAL A 233 -8.54 1.27 21.78
C VAL A 233 -7.21 0.80 22.34
N VAL A 234 -7.24 -0.26 23.13
CA VAL A 234 -6.06 -0.85 23.77
C VAL A 234 -5.90 -2.28 23.28
N ARG A 235 -4.67 -2.67 22.97
CA ARG A 235 -4.35 -4.04 22.58
C ARG A 235 -4.06 -4.89 23.81
N ASP A 236 -4.79 -5.98 23.96
CA ASP A 236 -4.86 -6.73 25.22
C ASP A 236 -3.50 -7.31 25.64
N CYS A 237 -2.71 -7.82 24.69
CA CYS A 237 -1.50 -8.56 24.98
C CYS A 237 -0.32 -7.71 25.44
N ASP A 238 -0.22 -6.46 24.99
CA ASP A 238 0.92 -5.57 25.21
C ASP A 238 0.54 -4.17 25.69
N GLN A 239 -0.76 -3.93 25.90
CA GLN A 239 -1.33 -2.68 26.38
C GLN A 239 -1.06 -1.48 25.46
N ILE A 240 -0.64 -1.73 24.22
CA ILE A 240 -0.37 -0.69 23.23
C ILE A 240 -1.67 0.01 22.83
N VAL A 241 -1.63 1.34 22.80
CA VAL A 241 -2.77 2.18 22.46
C VAL A 241 -2.81 2.48 20.97
N ALA A 242 -4.01 2.51 20.40
CA ALA A 242 -4.26 3.15 19.12
C ALA A 242 -5.37 4.19 19.22
N SER A 243 -5.11 5.40 18.75
CA SER A 243 -6.15 6.39 18.51
C SER A 243 -7.00 5.94 17.32
N VAL A 244 -8.32 5.99 17.49
CA VAL A 244 -9.28 5.56 16.48
C VAL A 244 -10.24 6.70 16.21
N HIS A 245 -10.30 7.14 14.96
CA HIS A 245 -11.23 8.16 14.50
C HIS A 245 -12.14 7.57 13.43
N ILE A 246 -13.45 7.70 13.60
CA ILE A 246 -14.45 7.13 12.71
C ILE A 246 -15.46 8.21 12.34
N GLU A 247 -15.60 8.44 11.04
CA GLU A 247 -16.58 9.31 10.40
C GLU A 247 -17.40 8.47 9.41
N GLU A 248 -18.42 9.10 8.81
CA GLU A 248 -19.32 8.41 7.88
C GLU A 248 -18.60 7.76 6.69
N LYS A 249 -17.51 8.34 6.21
CA LYS A 249 -16.76 7.85 5.03
C LYS A 249 -15.30 7.56 5.28
N LYS A 250 -14.87 7.58 6.55
CA LYS A 250 -13.45 7.49 6.88
C LYS A 250 -13.23 6.83 8.23
N MET A 251 -12.26 5.93 8.26
CA MET A 251 -11.68 5.41 9.49
C MET A 251 -10.18 5.70 9.49
N VAL A 252 -9.68 6.18 10.62
CA VAL A 252 -8.25 6.30 10.89
C VAL A 252 -7.91 5.54 12.16
N LEU A 253 -6.85 4.76 12.11
CA LEU A 253 -6.24 4.12 13.27
C LEU A 253 -4.76 4.47 13.30
N GLY A 254 -4.35 5.24 14.31
CA GLY A 254 -2.97 5.61 14.57
C GLY A 254 -2.46 4.93 15.84
N VAL A 255 -1.48 4.04 15.71
CA VAL A 255 -0.93 3.25 16.82
C VAL A 255 0.21 4.00 17.46
N TRP A 256 0.15 4.13 18.77
CA TRP A 256 1.16 4.78 19.58
C TRP A 256 2.13 3.75 20.13
N ASN A 257 3.42 4.09 20.21
CA ASN A 257 4.38 3.25 20.92
C ASN A 257 4.36 3.56 22.43
N MET A 258 3.19 3.44 23.06
CA MET A 258 2.99 3.68 24.48
C MET A 258 1.83 2.85 25.03
N THR A 259 1.90 2.57 26.33
CA THR A 259 0.85 1.87 27.06
C THR A 259 -0.32 2.79 27.40
N GLU A 260 -1.48 2.22 27.75
CA GLU A 260 -2.66 3.02 28.15
C GLU A 260 -2.36 4.01 29.28
N LYS A 261 -1.61 3.61 30.30
CA LYS A 261 -1.23 4.50 31.41
C LYS A 261 -0.44 5.72 30.91
N GLN A 262 0.59 5.47 30.10
CA GLN A 262 1.42 6.53 29.51
C GLN A 262 0.66 7.44 28.53
N PHE A 263 -0.43 6.95 27.94
CA PHE A 263 -1.24 7.71 27.00
C PHE A 263 -2.24 8.64 27.70
N ILE A 264 -2.69 8.26 28.91
CA ILE A 264 -3.67 9.03 29.69
C ILE A 264 -2.98 10.06 30.60
N ASP A 265 -1.77 9.76 31.07
CA ASP A 265 -0.92 10.66 31.88
C ASP A 265 -0.45 11.91 31.10
#